data_AF-A0A024WA65-F1
#
_entry.id   AF-A0A024WA65-F1
#
_cell.length_a   1.000
_cell.length_b   1.000
_cell.length_c   1.000
_cell.angle_alpha   90.00
_cell.angle_beta   90.00
_cell.angle_gamma   90.00
#
_symmetry.space_group_name_H-M   'P 1'
#
loop_
_entity.id
_entity.type
_entity.pdbx_description
1 polymer ?
#
loop_
_entity_poly.entity_id
_entity_poly.type
_entity_poly.pdbx_seq_one_letter_code
_entity_poly.pdbx_strand_id
1 'polypeptide(L)'
;MDVGGAVTLSSGVLGGIGAVAVHAWKPLALKDAIAAALKANDAMISTAANAAGMKAGKIAVIGSLKELGVEYFWPEMSSSILKMGHYNEVANLTGVIYEKKFYACDAMSTKMFEAVCEPFDMRFDILKADGVTNGVLPKEGVPKVLKGIVEQAEGIAETEAAKVAAAKTATIKATQEKAIEAASTHLYTTIAYSILAILIIVLIMVIIYLILRYRRKKKMKKKLQYIKLLEE
;
A
#
# COMPACT_ATOMS: atom_id res chain seq x y z
N MET A 1 3.46 10.18 42.52
CA MET A 1 4.69 10.14 43.32
C MET A 1 5.68 11.04 42.62
N ASP A 2 5.85 12.22 43.20
CA ASP A 2 6.86 13.18 42.84
C ASP A 2 8.07 12.88 43.74
N VAL A 3 9.26 12.65 43.17
CA VAL A 3 10.52 12.79 43.91
C VAL A 3 11.58 13.23 42.92
N GLY A 4 12.03 14.48 43.12
CA GLY A 4 13.12 15.08 42.37
C GLY A 4 14.47 14.41 42.59
N GLY A 5 15.33 14.59 41.61
CA GLY A 5 16.75 14.26 41.67
C GLY A 5 17.49 15.07 40.62
N ALA A 6 18.00 16.23 41.01
CA ALA A 6 18.95 16.99 40.21
C ALA A 6 20.24 16.18 40.06
N VAL A 7 20.59 15.79 38.83
CA VAL A 7 21.90 15.23 38.49
C VAL A 7 22.48 16.03 37.31
N THR A 8 23.22 17.06 37.70
CA THR A 8 24.49 17.53 37.11
C THR A 8 24.69 17.41 35.59
N LEU A 9 24.64 18.57 34.92
CA LEU A 9 25.30 18.83 33.63
C LEU A 9 26.83 18.73 33.79
N SER A 10 27.43 17.56 33.53
CA SER A 10 28.87 17.46 33.27
C SER A 10 29.14 17.52 31.76
N SER A 11 29.66 18.68 31.33
CA SER A 11 30.12 19.02 29.99
C SER A 11 31.33 18.15 29.59
N GLY A 12 31.09 16.99 28.97
CA GLY A 12 32.19 16.14 28.49
C GLY A 12 31.82 14.88 27.70
N VAL A 13 30.56 14.42 27.73
CA VAL A 13 30.14 13.14 27.10
C VAL A 13 29.00 13.32 26.06
N LEU A 14 28.65 14.57 25.74
CA LEU A 14 27.50 14.89 24.89
C LEU A 14 27.70 14.66 23.37
N GLY A 15 28.91 14.32 22.92
CA GLY A 15 29.16 14.02 21.51
C GLY A 15 28.67 12.62 21.07
N GLY A 16 28.66 11.65 21.99
CA GLY A 16 28.38 10.24 21.65
C GLY A 16 26.97 9.77 22.04
N ILE A 17 26.46 10.17 23.21
CA ILE A 17 25.19 9.63 23.74
C ILE A 17 23.98 10.31 23.08
N GLY A 18 24.10 11.59 22.70
CA GLY A 18 23.06 12.31 21.96
C GLY A 18 22.82 11.70 20.57
N ALA A 19 23.87 11.26 19.88
CA ALA A 19 23.75 10.62 18.58
C ALA A 19 23.01 9.27 18.68
N VAL A 20 23.38 8.40 19.63
CA VAL A 20 22.77 7.06 19.79
C VAL A 20 21.28 7.15 20.14
N ALA A 21 20.88 8.09 21.00
CA ALA A 21 19.47 8.32 21.32
C ALA A 21 18.69 8.90 20.13
N VAL A 22 19.25 9.88 19.41
CA VAL A 22 18.59 10.49 18.23
C VAL A 22 18.45 9.49 17.08
N HIS A 23 19.43 8.60 16.88
CA HIS A 23 19.39 7.56 15.84
C HIS A 23 18.31 6.50 16.10
N ALA A 24 17.96 6.21 17.36
CA ALA A 24 16.88 5.28 17.70
C ALA A 24 15.48 5.92 17.59
N TRP A 25 15.36 7.23 17.83
CA TRP A 25 14.08 7.94 17.79
C TRP A 25 13.60 8.20 16.36
N LYS A 26 14.52 8.46 15.42
CA LYS A 26 14.21 8.72 14.02
C LYS A 26 13.42 7.59 13.32
N PRO A 27 13.79 6.30 13.41
CA PRO A 27 12.99 5.22 12.83
C PRO A 27 11.69 4.96 13.59
N LEU A 28 11.66 5.19 14.91
CA LEU A 28 10.47 5.00 15.72
C LEU A 28 9.39 6.03 15.37
N ALA A 29 9.76 7.31 15.31
CA ALA A 29 8.85 8.39 14.91
C ALA A 29 8.32 8.23 13.48
N LEU A 30 9.15 7.72 12.56
CA LEU A 30 8.75 7.46 11.18
C LEU A 30 7.76 6.28 11.10
N LYS A 31 8.01 5.22 11.87
CA LYS A 31 7.07 4.08 12.00
C LYS A 31 5.72 4.53 12.56
N ASP A 32 5.72 5.38 13.59
CA ASP A 32 4.49 5.89 14.20
C ASP A 32 3.71 6.82 13.26
N ALA A 33 4.41 7.69 12.51
CA ALA A 33 3.79 8.55 11.49
C ALA A 33 3.15 7.73 10.37
N ILE A 34 3.83 6.69 9.88
CA ILE A 34 3.28 5.75 8.89
C ILE A 34 2.06 5.02 9.45
N ALA A 35 2.13 4.54 10.70
CA ALA A 35 1.01 3.84 11.33
C ALA A 35 -0.22 4.75 11.48
N ALA A 36 -0.02 6.01 11.87
CA ALA A 36 -1.10 7.00 11.92
C ALA A 36 -1.70 7.28 10.54
N ALA A 37 -0.87 7.42 9.50
CA ALA A 37 -1.33 7.62 8.13
C ALA A 37 -2.12 6.42 7.59
N LEU A 38 -1.67 5.19 7.87
CA LEU A 38 -2.41 3.98 7.48
C LEU A 38 -3.75 3.90 8.22
N LYS A 39 -3.77 4.19 9.53
CA LYS A 39 -5.02 4.23 10.31
C LYS A 39 -6.01 5.27 9.77
N ALA A 40 -5.52 6.43 9.36
CA ALA A 40 -6.37 7.46 8.75
C ALA A 40 -6.94 7.07 7.38
N ASN A 41 -6.24 6.19 6.64
CA ASN A 41 -6.65 5.73 5.31
C ASN A 41 -7.31 4.33 5.30
N ASP A 42 -7.46 3.69 6.46
CA ASP A 42 -7.91 2.30 6.59
C ASP A 42 -9.24 2.04 5.86
N ALA A 43 -10.23 2.91 6.08
CA ALA A 43 -11.52 2.83 5.40
C ALA A 43 -11.41 2.95 3.87
N MET A 44 -10.53 3.82 3.37
CA MET A 44 -10.31 3.99 1.93
C MET A 44 -9.60 2.78 1.32
N ILE A 45 -8.61 2.23 2.03
CA ILE A 45 -7.89 1.01 1.62
C ILE A 45 -8.86 -0.16 1.56
N SER A 46 -9.64 -0.38 2.62
CA SER A 46 -10.62 -1.46 2.71
C SER A 46 -11.71 -1.32 1.64
N THR A 47 -12.24 -0.12 1.42
CA THR A 47 -13.25 0.12 0.37
C THR A 47 -12.70 -0.18 -1.02
N ALA A 48 -11.49 0.30 -1.34
CA ALA A 48 -10.87 0.04 -2.62
C ALA A 48 -10.54 -1.45 -2.83
N ALA A 49 -10.05 -2.11 -1.79
CA ALA A 49 -9.76 -3.53 -1.80
C ALA A 49 -11.01 -4.37 -2.01
N ASN A 50 -12.08 -4.11 -1.26
CA ASN A 50 -13.35 -4.82 -1.38
C ASN A 50 -13.99 -4.60 -2.76
N ALA A 51 -13.95 -3.37 -3.29
CA ALA A 51 -14.45 -3.09 -4.63
C ALA A 51 -13.69 -3.85 -5.72
N ALA A 52 -12.37 -3.94 -5.60
CA ALA A 52 -11.53 -4.70 -6.52
C ALA A 52 -11.78 -6.21 -6.40
N GLY A 53 -11.83 -6.73 -5.16
CA GLY A 53 -12.14 -8.13 -4.88
C GLY A 53 -13.51 -8.53 -5.42
N MET A 54 -14.56 -7.73 -5.18
CA MET A 54 -15.90 -7.97 -5.73
C MET A 54 -15.90 -7.99 -7.26
N LYS A 55 -15.18 -7.06 -7.90
CA LYS A 55 -15.08 -7.03 -9.36
C LYS A 55 -14.37 -8.28 -9.89
N ALA A 56 -13.27 -8.69 -9.27
CA ALA A 56 -12.51 -9.88 -9.65
C ALA A 56 -13.33 -11.16 -9.43
N GLY A 57 -14.02 -11.29 -8.30
CA GLY A 57 -14.92 -12.41 -8.02
C GLY A 57 -16.03 -12.53 -9.07
N LYS A 58 -16.70 -11.42 -9.40
CA LYS A 58 -17.72 -11.40 -10.47
C LYS A 58 -17.16 -11.85 -11.82
N ILE A 59 -15.99 -11.35 -12.21
CA ILE A 59 -15.34 -11.74 -13.48
C ILE A 59 -14.96 -13.22 -13.46
N ALA A 60 -14.44 -13.73 -12.35
CA ALA A 60 -14.08 -15.14 -12.20
C ALA A 60 -15.31 -16.04 -12.37
N VAL A 61 -16.42 -15.72 -11.68
CA VAL A 61 -17.67 -16.46 -11.82
C VAL A 61 -18.16 -16.46 -13.28
N ILE A 62 -18.14 -15.30 -13.95
CA ILE A 62 -18.54 -15.20 -15.36
C ILE A 62 -17.65 -16.09 -16.24
N GLY A 63 -16.34 -16.07 -16.02
CA GLY A 63 -15.39 -16.93 -16.73
C GLY A 63 -15.71 -18.41 -16.53
N SER A 64 -15.86 -18.86 -15.29
CA SER A 64 -16.18 -20.25 -14.97
C SER A 64 -17.51 -20.70 -15.59
N LEU A 65 -18.55 -19.87 -15.53
CA LEU A 65 -19.85 -20.22 -16.12
C LEU A 65 -19.81 -20.25 -17.66
N LYS A 66 -18.99 -19.43 -18.29
CA LYS A 66 -18.74 -19.51 -19.75
C LYS A 66 -18.05 -20.80 -20.12
N GLU A 67 -17.02 -21.20 -19.38
CA GLU A 67 -16.33 -22.47 -19.57
C GLU A 67 -17.29 -23.65 -19.42
N LEU A 68 -18.24 -23.55 -18.48
CA LEU A 68 -19.31 -24.53 -18.28
C LEU A 68 -20.39 -24.52 -19.37
N GLY A 69 -20.37 -23.54 -20.28
CA GLY A 69 -21.31 -23.45 -21.40
C GLY A 69 -22.65 -22.79 -21.05
N VAL A 70 -22.75 -22.16 -19.87
CA VAL A 70 -23.99 -21.52 -19.40
C VAL A 70 -24.38 -20.34 -20.27
N GLU A 71 -23.42 -19.64 -20.88
CA GLU A 71 -23.65 -18.50 -21.78
C GLU A 71 -24.54 -18.86 -22.99
N TYR A 72 -24.52 -20.12 -23.43
CA TYR A 72 -25.36 -20.56 -24.54
C TYR A 72 -26.85 -20.54 -24.17
N PHE A 73 -27.18 -20.94 -22.95
CA PHE A 73 -28.56 -20.99 -22.44
C PHE A 73 -28.99 -19.66 -21.85
N TRP A 74 -28.05 -18.89 -21.31
CA TRP A 74 -28.29 -17.61 -20.69
C TRP A 74 -27.30 -16.55 -21.21
N PRO A 75 -27.55 -15.96 -22.39
CA PRO A 75 -26.63 -15.00 -23.01
C PRO A 75 -26.42 -13.74 -22.17
N GLU A 76 -27.45 -13.30 -21.44
CA GLU A 76 -27.40 -12.10 -20.59
C GLU A 76 -26.73 -12.33 -19.23
N MET A 77 -26.29 -13.56 -18.92
CA MET A 77 -25.69 -13.96 -17.65
C MET A 77 -24.59 -13.00 -17.18
N SER A 78 -23.69 -12.61 -18.08
CA SER A 78 -22.57 -11.72 -17.75
C SER A 78 -23.08 -10.37 -17.23
N SER A 79 -24.09 -9.79 -17.89
CA SER A 79 -24.71 -8.52 -17.49
C SER A 79 -25.45 -8.65 -16.16
N SER A 80 -26.19 -9.73 -15.97
CA SER A 80 -26.91 -10.01 -14.72
C SER A 80 -25.95 -10.17 -13.53
N ILE A 81 -24.87 -10.93 -13.68
CA ILE A 81 -23.88 -11.15 -12.61
C ILE A 81 -23.12 -9.86 -12.26
N LEU A 82 -22.79 -9.04 -13.26
CA LEU A 82 -22.16 -7.75 -13.02
C LEU A 82 -23.04 -6.82 -12.17
N LYS A 83 -24.37 -6.88 -12.34
CA LYS A 83 -25.36 -6.08 -11.61
C LYS A 83 -25.70 -6.60 -10.21
N MET A 84 -25.38 -7.85 -9.87
CA MET A 84 -25.64 -8.43 -8.53
C MET A 84 -24.95 -7.62 -7.43
N GLY A 85 -25.47 -7.68 -6.20
CA GLY A 85 -24.81 -7.06 -5.05
C GLY A 85 -23.47 -7.74 -4.77
N HIS A 86 -23.48 -9.07 -4.76
CA HIS A 86 -22.31 -9.89 -4.49
C HIS A 86 -22.24 -11.11 -5.43
N TYR A 87 -21.03 -11.60 -5.73
CA TYR A 87 -20.85 -12.75 -6.64
C TYR A 87 -21.32 -14.09 -6.04
N ASN A 88 -21.57 -14.14 -4.73
CA ASN A 88 -22.04 -15.35 -4.04
C ASN A 88 -23.53 -15.63 -4.31
N GLU A 89 -24.28 -14.64 -4.78
CA GLU A 89 -25.67 -14.78 -5.22
C GLU A 89 -25.80 -15.82 -6.34
N VAL A 90 -24.71 -16.09 -7.06
CA VAL A 90 -24.63 -17.14 -8.08
C VAL A 90 -24.93 -18.53 -7.54
N ALA A 91 -24.63 -18.82 -6.28
CA ALA A 91 -24.99 -20.10 -5.66
C ALA A 91 -26.51 -20.36 -5.68
N ASN A 92 -27.33 -19.31 -5.76
CA ASN A 92 -28.78 -19.39 -5.75
C ASN A 92 -29.41 -19.39 -7.16
N LEU A 93 -28.60 -19.40 -8.22
CA LEU A 93 -29.08 -19.32 -9.61
C LEU A 93 -29.45 -20.67 -10.22
N THR A 94 -29.53 -21.72 -9.42
CA THR A 94 -29.92 -23.06 -9.89
C THR A 94 -31.22 -23.03 -10.71
N GLY A 95 -32.26 -22.37 -10.19
CA GLY A 95 -33.55 -22.26 -10.88
C GLY A 95 -33.41 -21.53 -12.21
N VAL A 96 -32.72 -20.37 -12.21
CA VAL A 96 -32.52 -19.55 -13.41
C VAL A 96 -31.75 -20.31 -14.50
N ILE A 97 -30.62 -20.92 -14.14
CA ILE A 97 -29.75 -21.60 -15.09
C ILE A 97 -30.45 -22.85 -15.64
N TYR A 98 -31.05 -23.65 -14.75
CA TYR A 98 -31.65 -24.91 -15.17
C TYR A 98 -32.94 -24.71 -15.97
N GLU A 99 -33.76 -23.72 -15.62
CA GLU A 99 -34.97 -23.38 -16.38
C GLU A 99 -34.62 -22.89 -17.79
N LYS A 100 -33.63 -21.98 -17.92
CA LYS A 100 -33.16 -21.53 -19.24
C LYS A 100 -32.60 -22.68 -20.08
N LYS A 101 -31.84 -23.56 -19.46
CA LYS A 101 -31.30 -24.77 -20.10
C LYS A 101 -32.44 -25.70 -20.56
N PHE A 102 -33.45 -25.94 -19.72
CA PHE A 102 -34.59 -26.78 -20.06
C PHE A 102 -35.31 -26.29 -21.31
N TYR A 103 -35.71 -25.02 -21.35
CA TYR A 103 -36.40 -24.46 -22.53
C TYR A 103 -35.54 -24.45 -23.79
N ALA A 104 -34.24 -24.19 -23.66
CA ALA A 104 -33.33 -24.22 -24.79
C ALA A 104 -33.18 -25.64 -25.35
N CYS A 105 -33.03 -26.66 -24.49
CA CYS A 105 -32.86 -28.05 -24.89
C CYS A 105 -34.15 -28.69 -25.43
N ASP A 106 -35.32 -28.29 -24.91
CA ASP A 106 -36.62 -28.78 -25.37
C ASP A 106 -36.93 -28.34 -26.82
N ALA A 107 -36.52 -27.13 -27.18
CA ALA A 107 -36.70 -26.59 -28.53
C ALA A 107 -35.64 -27.05 -29.55
N MET A 108 -34.69 -27.90 -29.15
CA MET A 108 -33.54 -28.29 -29.99
C MET A 108 -33.75 -29.59 -30.75
N SER A 109 -33.12 -29.67 -31.92
CA SER A 109 -32.95 -30.95 -32.64
C SER A 109 -32.04 -31.90 -31.84
N THR A 110 -32.20 -33.20 -32.03
CA THR A 110 -31.39 -34.24 -31.37
C THR A 110 -29.88 -34.01 -31.48
N LYS A 111 -29.40 -33.58 -32.66
CA LYS A 111 -27.97 -33.28 -32.88
C LYS A 111 -27.46 -32.10 -32.05
N MET A 112 -28.30 -31.07 -31.86
CA MET A 112 -27.92 -29.92 -31.02
C MET A 112 -28.03 -30.25 -29.53
N PHE A 113 -28.97 -31.11 -29.16
CA PHE A 113 -29.07 -31.63 -27.81
C PHE A 113 -27.78 -32.36 -27.40
N GLU A 114 -27.29 -33.29 -28.23
CA GLU A 114 -26.03 -34.02 -28.00
C GLU A 114 -24.82 -33.07 -27.97
N ALA A 115 -24.81 -32.02 -28.80
CA ALA A 115 -23.68 -31.10 -28.89
C ALA A 115 -23.62 -30.07 -27.75
N VAL A 116 -24.73 -29.77 -27.07
CA VAL A 116 -24.80 -28.64 -26.13
C VAL A 116 -25.39 -29.04 -24.77
N CYS A 117 -26.49 -29.80 -24.76
CA CYS A 117 -27.19 -30.17 -23.53
C CYS A 117 -26.49 -31.30 -22.79
N GLU A 118 -25.98 -32.32 -23.49
CA GLU A 118 -25.22 -33.41 -22.86
C GLU A 118 -23.89 -32.92 -22.25
N PRO A 119 -23.06 -32.10 -22.92
CA PRO A 119 -21.86 -31.55 -22.30
C PRO A 119 -22.14 -30.72 -21.06
N PHE A 120 -23.24 -29.96 -21.04
CA PHE A 120 -23.68 -29.27 -19.83
C PHE A 120 -23.97 -30.28 -18.73
N ASP A 121 -24.80 -31.29 -19.00
CA ASP A 121 -25.16 -32.27 -17.97
C ASP A 121 -23.95 -33.03 -17.43
N MET A 122 -22.96 -33.34 -18.28
CA MET A 122 -21.70 -33.94 -17.84
C MET A 122 -20.89 -33.02 -16.92
N ARG A 123 -20.79 -31.73 -17.26
CA ARG A 123 -20.04 -30.74 -16.46
C ARG A 123 -20.67 -30.45 -15.10
N PHE A 124 -21.98 -30.67 -15.00
CA PHE A 124 -22.75 -30.50 -13.77
C PHE A 124 -22.95 -31.80 -12.99
N ASP A 125 -22.22 -32.88 -13.34
CA ASP A 125 -22.35 -34.23 -12.79
C ASP A 125 -23.76 -34.85 -12.96
N ILE A 126 -24.63 -34.27 -13.77
CA ILE A 126 -26.00 -34.74 -14.02
C ILE A 126 -25.95 -36.01 -14.90
N LEU A 127 -25.08 -36.02 -15.89
CA LEU A 127 -24.66 -37.20 -16.63
C LEU A 127 -23.22 -37.55 -16.23
N LYS A 128 -22.89 -38.84 -16.22
CA LYS A 128 -21.50 -39.26 -16.07
C LYS A 128 -20.72 -38.96 -17.34
N ALA A 129 -19.39 -39.02 -17.25
CA ALA A 129 -18.49 -38.79 -18.39
C ALA A 129 -18.68 -39.76 -19.58
N ASP A 130 -19.46 -40.83 -19.40
CA ASP A 130 -19.87 -41.73 -20.48
C ASP A 130 -21.02 -41.18 -21.33
N GLY A 131 -21.64 -40.06 -20.93
CA GLY A 131 -22.75 -39.41 -21.62
C GLY A 131 -24.09 -40.15 -21.54
N VAL A 132 -24.12 -41.35 -20.96
CA VAL A 132 -25.28 -42.26 -21.00
C VAL A 132 -25.81 -42.54 -19.61
N THR A 133 -24.93 -42.66 -18.62
CA THR A 133 -25.33 -43.01 -17.26
C THR A 133 -25.70 -41.74 -16.50
N ASN A 134 -26.89 -41.73 -15.89
CA ASN A 134 -27.28 -40.65 -14.97
C ASN A 134 -26.32 -40.59 -13.76
N GLY A 135 -25.86 -39.39 -13.45
CA GLY A 135 -25.05 -39.07 -12.28
C GLY A 135 -25.94 -38.65 -11.11
N VAL A 136 -25.89 -37.37 -10.74
CA VAL A 136 -26.73 -36.79 -9.69
C VAL A 136 -27.97 -36.12 -10.25
N LEU A 137 -28.96 -35.89 -9.39
CA LEU A 137 -30.15 -35.14 -9.77
C LEU A 137 -29.76 -33.69 -10.09
N PRO A 138 -30.40 -33.03 -11.08
CA PRO A 138 -30.11 -31.63 -11.41
C PRO A 138 -30.23 -30.67 -10.23
N LYS A 139 -31.19 -30.94 -9.34
CA LYS A 139 -31.41 -30.20 -8.09
C LYS A 139 -30.21 -30.28 -7.10
N GLU A 140 -29.28 -31.19 -7.33
CA GLU A 140 -28.10 -31.44 -6.49
C GLU A 140 -26.80 -31.10 -7.25
N GLY A 141 -26.69 -31.48 -8.52
CA GLY A 141 -25.50 -31.23 -9.35
C GLY A 141 -25.25 -29.75 -9.64
N VAL A 142 -26.30 -29.03 -10.05
CA VAL A 142 -26.21 -27.59 -10.34
C VAL A 142 -25.73 -26.79 -9.13
N PRO A 143 -26.38 -26.84 -7.95
CA PRO A 143 -25.92 -26.07 -6.80
C PRO A 143 -24.54 -26.50 -6.31
N LYS A 144 -24.17 -27.79 -6.43
CA LYS A 144 -22.82 -28.27 -6.07
C LYS A 144 -21.73 -27.56 -6.89
N VAL A 145 -21.89 -27.51 -8.21
CA VAL A 145 -20.92 -26.84 -9.09
C VAL A 145 -20.94 -25.33 -8.88
N LEU A 146 -22.12 -24.71 -8.76
CA LEU A 146 -22.23 -23.27 -8.49
C LEU A 146 -21.55 -22.88 -7.17
N LYS A 147 -21.69 -23.71 -6.13
CA LYS A 147 -20.99 -23.50 -4.85
C LYS A 147 -19.47 -23.57 -5.03
N GLY A 148 -18.95 -24.57 -5.76
CA GLY A 148 -17.52 -24.67 -6.06
C GLY A 148 -16.98 -23.46 -6.83
N ILE A 149 -17.76 -22.91 -7.77
CA ILE A 149 -17.41 -21.68 -8.49
C ILE A 149 -17.35 -20.48 -7.53
N VAL A 150 -18.32 -20.37 -6.61
CA VAL A 150 -18.32 -19.29 -5.62
C VAL A 150 -17.12 -19.40 -4.67
N GLU A 151 -16.76 -20.60 -4.22
CA GLU A 151 -15.56 -20.84 -3.40
C GLU A 151 -14.27 -20.45 -4.16
N GLN A 152 -14.17 -20.80 -5.45
CA GLN A 152 -13.05 -20.39 -6.29
C GLN A 152 -13.00 -18.86 -6.47
N ALA A 153 -14.16 -18.23 -6.70
CA ALA A 153 -14.29 -16.80 -6.87
C ALA A 153 -13.96 -16.03 -5.59
N GLU A 154 -14.27 -16.59 -4.42
CA GLU A 154 -13.91 -16.06 -3.11
C GLU A 154 -12.39 -15.98 -2.96
N GLY A 155 -11.66 -17.07 -3.23
CA GLY A 155 -10.20 -17.05 -3.18
C GLY A 155 -9.56 -16.03 -4.15
N ILE A 156 -10.15 -15.85 -5.34
CA ILE A 156 -9.69 -14.84 -6.31
C ILE A 156 -10.02 -13.42 -5.81
N ALA A 157 -11.20 -13.21 -5.24
CA ALA A 157 -11.64 -11.93 -4.70
C ALA A 157 -10.75 -11.50 -3.53
N GLU A 158 -10.45 -12.41 -2.59
CA GLU A 158 -9.54 -12.16 -1.47
C GLU A 158 -8.13 -11.83 -1.95
N THR A 159 -7.63 -12.58 -2.93
CA THR A 159 -6.29 -12.34 -3.51
C THR A 159 -6.20 -10.96 -4.13
N GLU A 160 -7.20 -10.54 -4.91
CA GLU A 160 -7.20 -9.23 -5.55
C GLU A 160 -7.40 -8.10 -4.53
N ALA A 161 -8.27 -8.29 -3.53
CA ALA A 161 -8.43 -7.36 -2.43
C ALA A 161 -7.11 -7.15 -1.67
N ALA A 162 -6.40 -8.24 -1.36
CA ALA A 162 -5.10 -8.19 -0.70
C ALA A 162 -4.04 -7.46 -1.53
N LYS A 163 -3.99 -7.71 -2.86
CA LYS A 163 -3.07 -6.99 -3.76
C LYS A 163 -3.34 -5.49 -3.79
N VAL A 164 -4.61 -5.09 -3.91
CA VAL A 164 -4.98 -3.67 -3.93
C VAL A 164 -4.72 -3.01 -2.58
N ALA A 165 -5.01 -3.69 -1.48
CA ALA A 165 -4.70 -3.20 -0.14
C ALA A 165 -3.19 -3.00 0.05
N ALA A 166 -2.38 -3.97 -0.37
CA ALA A 166 -0.92 -3.89 -0.32
C ALA A 166 -0.37 -2.73 -1.18
N ALA A 167 -0.89 -2.55 -2.40
CA ALA A 167 -0.48 -1.47 -3.29
C ALA A 167 -0.81 -0.08 -2.72
N LYS A 168 -2.01 0.10 -2.15
CA LYS A 168 -2.40 1.35 -1.49
C LYS A 168 -1.55 1.63 -0.24
N THR A 169 -1.32 0.60 0.57
CA THR A 169 -0.45 0.67 1.75
C THR A 169 0.97 1.09 1.37
N ALA A 170 1.53 0.48 0.32
CA ALA A 170 2.87 0.81 -0.19
C ALA A 170 2.94 2.25 -0.71
N THR A 171 1.89 2.71 -1.41
CA THR A 171 1.80 4.08 -1.90
C THR A 171 1.78 5.07 -0.73
N ILE A 172 0.97 4.83 0.30
CA ILE A 172 0.89 5.69 1.49
C ILE A 172 2.25 5.74 2.21
N LYS A 173 2.90 4.59 2.39
CA LYS A 173 4.24 4.53 2.99
C LYS A 173 5.25 5.38 2.21
N ALA A 174 5.33 5.18 0.90
CA ALA A 174 6.25 5.93 0.04
C ALA A 174 5.97 7.45 0.05
N THR A 175 4.70 7.85 0.08
CA THR A 175 4.33 9.28 0.18
C THR A 175 4.75 9.87 1.53
N GLN A 176 4.54 9.14 2.63
CA GLN A 176 4.93 9.60 3.96
C GLN A 176 6.46 9.69 4.10
N GLU A 177 7.20 8.68 3.63
CA GLU A 177 8.67 8.70 3.61
C GLU A 177 9.20 9.91 2.85
N LYS A 178 8.70 10.15 1.63
CA LYS A 178 9.10 11.33 0.83
C LYS A 178 8.75 12.65 1.50
N ALA A 179 7.58 12.76 2.12
CA ALA A 179 7.17 13.98 2.82
C ALA A 179 8.10 14.27 4.02
N ILE A 180 8.47 13.24 4.77
CA ILE A 180 9.38 13.35 5.91
C ILE A 180 10.80 13.68 5.44
N GLU A 181 11.28 13.06 4.36
CA GLU A 181 12.57 13.40 3.76
C GLU A 181 12.60 14.86 3.29
N ALA A 182 11.57 15.32 2.58
CA ALA A 182 11.45 16.71 2.13
C ALA A 182 11.42 17.71 3.32
N ALA A 183 10.66 17.42 4.37
CA ALA A 183 10.63 18.25 5.56
C ALA A 183 11.99 18.26 6.28
N SER A 184 12.66 17.10 6.38
CA SER A 184 13.95 16.99 7.04
C SER A 184 15.03 17.76 6.30
N THR A 185 15.11 17.62 4.97
CA THR A 185 16.07 18.35 4.13
C THR A 185 15.88 19.86 4.26
N HIS A 186 14.64 20.36 4.28
CA HIS A 186 14.36 21.77 4.52
C HIS A 186 14.85 22.26 5.90
N LEU A 187 14.71 21.46 6.95
CA LEU A 187 15.22 21.80 8.28
C LEU A 187 16.75 21.78 8.33
N TYR A 188 17.38 20.78 7.71
CA TYR A 188 18.84 20.68 7.63
C TYR A 188 19.46 21.84 6.86
N THR A 189 18.89 22.25 5.72
CA THR A 189 19.38 23.41 4.97
C THR A 189 19.28 24.68 5.80
N THR A 190 18.17 24.90 6.48
CA THR A 190 17.96 26.07 7.35
C THR A 190 18.99 26.11 8.50
N ILE A 191 19.24 24.97 9.16
CA ILE A 191 20.25 24.86 10.21
C ILE A 191 21.66 25.09 9.64
N ALA A 192 21.97 24.52 8.48
CA ALA A 192 23.25 24.70 7.81
C ALA A 192 23.51 26.17 7.45
N TYR A 193 22.50 26.89 6.94
CA TYR A 193 22.60 28.33 6.69
C TYR A 193 22.84 29.13 7.97
N SER A 194 22.16 28.79 9.07
CA SER A 194 22.40 29.43 10.37
C SER A 194 23.84 29.24 10.86
N ILE A 195 24.40 28.02 10.73
CA ILE A 195 25.79 27.74 11.12
C ILE A 195 26.77 28.48 10.20
N LEU A 196 26.52 28.46 8.89
CA LEU A 196 27.33 29.19 7.91
C LEU A 196 27.38 30.69 8.24
N ALA A 197 26.23 31.29 8.59
CA ALA A 197 26.14 32.69 8.98
C ALA A 197 26.98 33.01 10.24
N ILE A 198 26.93 32.16 11.27
CA ILE A 198 27.76 32.31 12.48
C ILE A 198 29.25 32.24 12.13
N LEU A 199 29.66 31.28 11.29
CA LEU A 199 31.05 31.13 10.85
C LEU A 199 31.57 32.37 10.11
N ILE A 200 30.74 32.99 9.25
CA ILE A 200 31.10 34.21 8.53
C ILE A 200 31.31 35.39 9.50
N ILE A 201 30.44 35.57 10.49
CA ILE A 201 30.56 36.65 11.50
C ILE A 201 31.86 36.47 12.32
N VAL A 202 32.14 35.24 12.76
CA VAL A 202 33.37 34.94 13.51
C VAL A 202 34.61 35.18 12.65
N LEU A 203 34.61 34.78 11.37
CA LEU A 203 35.71 35.05 10.44
C LEU A 203 35.99 36.56 10.29
N ILE A 204 34.95 37.38 10.13
CA ILE A 204 35.10 38.84 10.04
C ILE A 204 35.71 39.41 11.32
N MET A 205 35.23 38.97 12.49
CA MET A 205 35.79 39.39 13.79
C MET A 205 37.28 39.03 13.92
N VAL A 206 37.68 37.83 13.48
CA VAL A 206 39.08 37.39 13.49
C VAL A 206 39.93 38.24 12.55
N ILE A 207 39.47 38.53 11.33
CA ILE A 207 40.22 39.36 10.37
C ILE A 207 40.42 40.78 10.92
N ILE A 208 39.36 41.43 11.41
CA ILE A 208 39.44 42.77 12.01
C ILE A 208 40.35 42.75 13.24
N TYR A 209 40.21 41.74 14.10
CA TYR A 209 41.08 41.55 15.27
C TYR A 209 42.55 41.43 14.87
N LEU A 210 42.86 40.63 13.85
CA LEU A 210 44.23 40.46 13.36
C LEU A 210 44.79 41.77 12.80
N ILE A 211 44.00 42.54 12.04
CA ILE A 211 44.38 43.87 11.54
C ILE A 211 44.67 44.83 12.70
N LEU A 212 43.77 44.90 13.69
CA LEU A 212 43.94 45.77 14.87
C LEU A 212 45.14 45.36 15.73
N ARG A 213 45.36 44.05 15.92
CA ARG A 213 46.51 43.50 16.64
C ARG A 213 47.80 43.82 15.91
N TYR A 214 47.81 43.69 14.58
CA TYR A 214 48.95 44.03 13.75
C TYR A 214 49.28 45.53 13.83
N ARG A 215 48.27 46.40 13.74
CA ARG A 215 48.44 47.86 13.90
C ARG A 215 48.98 48.24 15.27
N ARG A 216 48.47 47.63 16.35
CA ARG A 216 48.96 47.87 17.72
C ARG A 216 50.43 47.47 17.88
N LYS A 217 50.83 46.29 17.39
CA LYS A 217 52.25 45.87 17.42
C LYS A 217 53.15 46.80 16.60
N LYS A 218 52.70 47.25 15.43
CA LYS A 218 53.49 48.20 14.60
C LYS A 218 53.68 49.54 15.30
N LYS A 219 52.66 50.07 16.00
CA LYS A 219 52.78 51.30 16.79
C LYS A 219 53.81 51.16 17.93
N MET A 220 53.81 50.05 18.65
CA MET A 220 54.75 49.83 19.75
C MET A 220 56.20 49.69 19.27
N LYS A 221 56.43 49.02 18.13
CA LYS A 221 57.77 48.95 17.52
C LYS A 221 58.32 50.33 17.15
N LYS A 222 57.48 51.21 16.61
CA LYS A 222 57.89 52.59 16.32
C LYS A 222 58.24 53.36 17.61
N LYS A 223 57.46 53.23 18.68
CA LYS A 223 57.74 53.91 19.96
C LYS A 223 59.10 53.52 20.57
N LEU A 224 59.47 52.24 20.51
CA LEU A 224 60.77 51.78 21.00
C LEU A 224 61.96 52.37 20.23
N GLN A 225 61.80 52.61 18.93
CA GLN A 225 62.83 53.26 18.12
C GLN A 225 62.99 54.74 18.49
N TYR A 226 61.89 55.45 18.79
CA TYR A 226 61.96 56.85 19.22
C TYR A 226 62.60 57.04 20.60
N ILE A 227 62.35 56.14 21.56
CA ILE A 227 62.99 56.21 22.89
C ILE A 227 64.51 56.04 22.75
N LYS A 228 64.97 55.10 21.93
CA LYS A 228 66.40 54.89 21.69
C LYS A 228 67.10 56.08 21.03
N LEU A 229 66.41 56.84 20.18
CA LEU A 229 66.96 58.02 19.50
C LEU A 229 67.05 59.26 20.40
N LEU A 230 66.41 59.28 21.56
CA LEU A 230 66.42 60.39 22.52
C LEU A 230 67.40 60.19 23.68
N GLU A 231 67.99 58.99 23.77
CA GLU A 231 68.92 58.60 24.84
C GLU A 231 70.39 58.70 24.39
N GLU A 232 70.63 59.02 23.12
CA GLU A 232 71.88 59.55 22.56
C GLU A 232 71.82 61.07 22.47
#